data_AF-A0A0D5W6S0-F1
#
_entry.id   AF-A0A0D5W6S0-F1
#
_cell.length_a   1.000
_cell.length_b   1.000
_cell.length_c   1.000
_cell.angle_alpha   90.00
_cell.angle_beta   90.00
_cell.angle_gamma   90.00
#
_symmetry.space_group_name_H-M   'P 1'
#
loop_
_entity.id
_entity.type
_entity.pdbx_description
1 polymer ?
#
loop_
_entity_poly.entity_id
_entity_poly.type
_entity_poly.pdbx_seq_one_letter_code
_entity_poly.pdbx_strand_id
1 'polypeptide(L)'
;VASQAGAMAKVARYFASALAQRIYKIYPRESLEDLHMHFYESCPYLKFAHFTANQAILEAFAGATRVHIIDFSLNQGMQWPALMQALALRNGGPPAFRLTGIGPPQPDNTDALQQVGWKLAQLADT
;
A
#
# COMPACT_ATOMS: atom_id res chain seq x y z
N VAL A 1 11.00 -25.96 -24.34
CA VAL A 1 11.60 -25.04 -23.35
C VAL A 1 11.52 -23.64 -23.93
N ALA A 2 10.54 -22.83 -23.51
CA ALA A 2 10.39 -21.47 -24.03
C ALA A 2 11.62 -20.66 -23.58
N SER A 3 12.40 -20.15 -24.55
CA SER A 3 13.53 -19.28 -24.23
C SER A 3 12.98 -18.06 -23.51
N GLN A 4 13.46 -17.79 -22.30
CA GLN A 4 13.18 -16.51 -21.66
C GLN A 4 13.80 -15.43 -22.55
N ALA A 5 12.94 -14.68 -23.23
CA ALA A 5 13.36 -13.49 -23.95
C ALA A 5 14.12 -12.57 -22.96
N GLY A 6 15.31 -12.12 -23.35
CA GLY A 6 16.14 -11.24 -22.51
C GLY A 6 15.40 -9.96 -22.09
N ALA A 7 15.91 -9.26 -21.07
CA ALA A 7 15.26 -8.07 -20.51
C ALA A 7 14.86 -7.05 -21.59
N MET A 8 15.75 -6.78 -22.55
CA MET A 8 15.49 -5.86 -23.66
C MET A 8 14.32 -6.31 -24.54
N ALA A 9 14.19 -7.61 -24.81
CA ALA A 9 13.09 -8.14 -25.61
C ALA A 9 11.74 -8.05 -24.87
N LYS A 10 11.73 -8.17 -23.54
CA LYS A 10 10.53 -7.92 -22.72
C LYS A 10 10.11 -6.45 -22.80
N VAL A 11 11.06 -5.54 -22.61
CA VAL A 11 10.82 -4.09 -22.70
C VAL A 11 10.27 -3.74 -24.08
N ALA A 12 10.94 -4.14 -25.17
CA ALA A 12 10.49 -3.87 -26.52
C ALA A 12 9.05 -4.38 -26.77
N ARG A 13 8.71 -5.56 -26.26
CA ARG A 13 7.35 -6.12 -26.36
C ARG A 13 6.31 -5.25 -25.64
N TYR A 14 6.55 -4.88 -24.38
CA TYR A 14 5.59 -4.05 -23.63
C TYR A 14 5.37 -2.68 -24.28
N PHE A 15 6.44 -2.04 -24.77
CA PHE A 15 6.34 -0.77 -25.48
C PHE A 15 5.58 -0.90 -26.81
N ALA A 16 5.86 -1.93 -27.60
CA ALA A 16 5.13 -2.19 -28.85
C ALA A 16 3.63 -2.44 -28.59
N SER A 17 3.30 -3.24 -27.58
CA SER A 17 1.90 -3.48 -27.17
C SER A 17 1.20 -2.21 -26.70
N ALA A 18 1.85 -1.40 -25.86
CA ALA A 18 1.29 -0.14 -25.37
C ALA A 18 1.07 0.88 -26.51
N LEU A 19 1.97 0.94 -27.49
CA LEU A 19 1.82 1.79 -28.67
C LEU A 19 0.62 1.36 -29.52
N ALA A 20 0.46 0.05 -29.76
CA ALA A 20 -0.70 -0.47 -30.49
C ALA A 20 -2.01 -0.16 -29.75
N GLN A 21 -2.06 -0.40 -28.44
CA GLN A 21 -3.23 -0.07 -27.60
C GLN A 21 -3.58 1.42 -27.70
N ARG A 22 -2.58 2.31 -27.67
CA ARG A 22 -2.78 3.75 -27.82
C ARG A 22 -3.34 4.13 -29.19
N ILE A 23 -2.81 3.55 -30.28
CA ILE A 23 -3.28 3.80 -31.66
C ILE A 23 -4.73 3.35 -31.83
N TYR A 24 -5.06 2.16 -31.31
CA TYR A 24 -6.39 1.56 -31.44
C TYR A 24 -7.37 1.96 -30.32
N LYS A 25 -6.96 2.83 -29.38
CA LYS A 25 -7.76 3.27 -28.22
C LYS A 25 -8.30 2.10 -27.37
N ILE A 26 -7.49 1.06 -27.18
CA ILE A 26 -7.80 -0.08 -26.32
C ILE A 26 -7.26 0.21 -24.93
N TYR A 27 -8.12 0.12 -23.91
CA TYR A 27 -7.77 0.34 -22.51
C TYR A 27 -8.12 -0.91 -21.70
N PRO A 28 -7.20 -1.88 -21.57
CA PRO A 28 -7.44 -3.06 -20.76
C PRO A 28 -7.62 -2.66 -19.29
N ARG A 29 -8.60 -3.27 -18.63
CA ARG A 29 -8.84 -3.08 -17.19
C ARG A 29 -8.10 -4.18 -16.44
N GLU A 30 -6.93 -3.87 -15.91
CA GLU A 30 -6.20 -4.79 -15.03
C GLU A 30 -6.51 -4.50 -13.56
N SER A 31 -6.59 -5.56 -12.75
CA SER A 31 -6.68 -5.46 -11.29
C SER A 31 -5.34 -4.98 -10.75
N LEU A 32 -5.28 -3.72 -10.33
CA LEU A 32 -4.06 -3.14 -9.74
C LEU A 32 -3.79 -3.69 -8.32
N GLU A 33 -4.81 -4.23 -7.65
CA GLU A 33 -4.72 -4.73 -6.28
C GLU A 33 -3.86 -5.99 -6.19
N ASP A 34 -4.11 -6.97 -7.07
CA ASP A 34 -3.34 -8.22 -7.11
C ASP A 34 -1.87 -7.96 -7.48
N LEU A 35 -1.66 -7.07 -8.46
CA LEU A 35 -0.31 -6.67 -8.87
C LEU A 35 0.44 -5.96 -7.72
N HIS A 36 -0.24 -5.10 -6.97
CA HIS A 36 0.35 -4.42 -5.82
C HIS A 36 0.79 -5.43 -4.76
N MET A 37 -0.06 -6.40 -4.42
CA MET A 37 0.28 -7.43 -3.42
C MET A 37 1.45 -8.30 -3.89
N HIS A 38 1.44 -8.73 -5.15
CA HIS A 38 2.56 -9.49 -5.72
C HIS A 38 3.87 -8.71 -5.72
N PHE A 39 3.83 -7.41 -6.03
CA PHE A 39 5.01 -6.56 -5.99
C PHE A 39 5.53 -6.36 -4.56
N TYR A 40 4.61 -6.19 -3.58
CA TYR A 40 4.94 -6.10 -2.17
C TYR A 40 5.65 -7.35 -1.64
N GLU A 41 5.20 -8.54 -2.07
CA GLU A 41 5.83 -9.81 -1.65
C GLU A 41 7.13 -10.10 -2.39
N SER A 42 7.21 -9.77 -3.68
CA SER A 42 8.35 -10.13 -4.52
C SER A 42 9.54 -9.18 -4.37
N CYS A 43 9.33 -7.94 -3.92
CA CYS A 43 10.37 -6.91 -3.93
C CYS A 43 10.37 -6.06 -2.64
N PRO A 44 11.55 -5.59 -2.19
CA PRO A 44 11.65 -4.84 -0.93
C PRO A 44 11.24 -3.36 -1.06
N TYR A 45 11.00 -2.84 -2.26
CA TYR A 45 10.84 -1.39 -2.49
C TYR A 45 9.71 -0.77 -1.65
N LEU A 46 8.52 -1.38 -1.66
CA LEU A 46 7.39 -0.87 -0.90
C LEU A 46 7.56 -1.08 0.61
N LYS A 47 8.09 -2.24 1.02
CA LYS A 47 8.43 -2.54 2.43
C LYS A 47 9.45 -1.52 2.98
N PHE A 48 10.46 -1.16 2.19
CA PHE A 48 11.47 -0.16 2.55
C PHE A 48 10.87 1.25 2.68
N ALA A 49 10.02 1.66 1.74
CA ALA A 49 9.32 2.93 1.81
C ALA A 49 8.44 3.00 3.08
N HIS A 50 7.65 1.96 3.36
CA HIS A 50 6.82 1.89 4.57
C HIS A 50 7.66 1.93 5.84
N PHE A 51 8.75 1.16 5.92
CA PHE A 51 9.63 1.15 7.08
C PHE A 51 10.22 2.54 7.35
N THR A 52 10.72 3.18 6.29
CA THR A 52 11.34 4.52 6.39
C THR A 52 10.32 5.58 6.80
N ALA A 53 9.12 5.55 6.21
CA ALA A 53 8.04 6.46 6.57
C ALA A 53 7.58 6.23 8.03
N ASN A 54 7.43 4.97 8.44
CA ASN A 54 7.04 4.63 9.81
C ASN A 54 8.09 5.10 10.83
N GLN A 55 9.38 4.97 10.53
CA GLN A 55 10.44 5.51 11.39
C GLN A 55 10.34 7.03 11.54
N ALA A 56 10.21 7.75 10.42
CA ALA A 56 10.05 9.20 10.47
C ALA A 56 8.81 9.63 11.29
N ILE A 57 7.70 8.89 11.18
CA ILE A 57 6.48 9.13 11.97
C ILE A 57 6.74 8.85 13.46
N LEU A 58 7.37 7.74 13.81
CA LEU A 58 7.67 7.39 15.20
C LEU A 58 8.53 8.46 15.88
N GLU A 59 9.55 8.94 15.19
CA GLU A 59 10.42 10.02 15.66
C GLU A 59 9.64 11.33 15.83
N ALA A 60 8.83 11.71 14.84
CA ALA A 60 8.05 12.94 14.88
C ALA A 60 7.00 12.96 16.02
N PHE A 61 6.48 11.80 16.41
CA PHE A 61 5.49 11.65 17.48
C PHE A 61 6.08 11.13 18.80
N ALA A 62 7.40 11.24 19.00
CA ALA A 62 8.05 10.88 20.26
C ALA A 62 7.43 11.63 21.45
N GLY A 63 6.98 10.90 22.47
CA GLY A 63 6.33 11.46 23.66
C GLY A 63 4.89 11.98 23.47
N ALA A 64 4.36 12.03 22.24
CA ALA A 64 3.01 12.48 21.99
C ALA A 64 1.97 11.51 22.55
N THR A 65 0.96 12.00 23.26
CA THR A 65 -0.13 11.15 23.82
C THR A 65 -1.22 10.84 22.81
N ARG A 66 -1.25 11.53 21.67
CA ARG A 66 -2.21 11.33 20.58
C ARG A 66 -1.52 11.44 19.22
N VAL A 67 -1.86 10.52 18.31
CA VAL A 67 -1.35 10.45 16.94
C VAL A 67 -2.55 10.39 16.00
N HIS A 68 -2.59 11.28 15.01
CA HIS A 68 -3.58 11.23 13.92
C HIS A 68 -2.85 11.24 12.58
N ILE A 69 -3.05 10.18 11.82
CA ILE A 69 -2.47 10.01 10.48
C ILE A 69 -3.58 10.11 9.44
N ILE A 70 -3.28 10.84 8.37
CA ILE A 70 -4.13 10.94 7.17
C ILE A 70 -3.35 10.29 6.03
N ASP A 71 -3.83 9.16 5.56
CA ASP A 71 -3.26 8.40 4.45
C ASP A 71 -4.08 8.65 3.18
N PHE A 72 -3.47 9.32 2.21
CA PHE A 72 -4.08 9.63 0.92
C PHE A 72 -4.11 8.44 -0.05
N SER A 73 -3.59 7.29 0.35
CA SER A 73 -3.46 6.08 -0.48
C SER A 73 -3.54 4.82 0.40
N LEU A 74 -4.59 4.72 1.22
CA LEU A 74 -4.74 3.62 2.19
C LEU A 74 -4.65 2.25 1.55
N ASN A 75 -5.22 2.07 0.36
CA ASN A 75 -5.21 0.81 -0.38
C ASN A 75 -5.57 -0.36 0.56
N GLN A 76 -4.68 -1.34 0.72
CA GLN A 76 -4.85 -2.52 1.59
C GLN A 76 -4.35 -2.31 3.04
N GLY A 77 -3.89 -1.10 3.39
CA GLY A 77 -3.46 -0.76 4.74
C GLY A 77 -2.11 -1.36 5.18
N MET A 78 -1.33 -1.91 4.25
CA MET A 78 -0.13 -2.73 4.54
C MET A 78 0.98 -2.02 5.35
N GLN A 79 1.02 -0.69 5.35
CA GLN A 79 2.00 0.09 6.12
C GLN A 79 1.71 0.09 7.63
N TRP A 80 0.43 0.15 7.99
CA TRP A 80 -0.02 0.58 9.31
C TRP A 80 0.14 -0.47 10.42
N PRO A 81 0.00 -1.79 10.19
CA PRO A 81 0.22 -2.81 11.22
C PRO A 81 1.56 -2.67 11.95
N ALA A 82 2.65 -2.47 11.20
CA ALA A 82 3.99 -2.33 11.76
C ALA A 82 4.12 -1.05 12.60
N LEU A 83 3.50 0.05 12.18
CA LEU A 83 3.51 1.30 12.94
C LEU A 83 2.70 1.18 14.24
N MET A 84 1.52 0.58 14.17
CA MET A 84 0.65 0.36 15.33
C MET A 84 1.36 -0.47 16.40
N GLN A 85 2.02 -1.56 15.99
CA GLN A 85 2.83 -2.36 16.89
C GLN A 85 3.98 -1.56 17.53
N ALA A 86 4.69 -0.75 16.74
CA ALA A 86 5.77 0.09 17.27
C ALA A 86 5.27 1.17 18.25
N LEU A 87 4.10 1.78 17.98
CA LEU A 87 3.47 2.74 18.89
C LEU A 87 3.00 2.09 20.19
N ALA A 88 2.52 0.84 20.15
CA ALA A 88 2.11 0.09 21.33
C ALA A 88 3.28 -0.24 22.27
N LEU A 89 4.47 -0.45 21.71
CA LEU A 89 5.70 -0.78 22.46
C LEU A 89 6.48 0.44 22.95
N ARG A 90 5.98 1.66 22.72
CA ARG A 90 6.69 2.88 23.10
C ARG A 90 6.78 3.05 24.62
N ASN A 91 7.88 3.62 25.09
CA ASN A 91 8.01 4.08 26.47
C ASN A 91 6.90 5.07 26.83
N GLY A 92 6.20 4.84 27.94
CA GLY A 92 5.01 5.61 28.33
C GLY A 92 3.68 5.04 27.81
N GLY A 93 3.72 3.94 27.06
CA GLY A 93 2.55 3.22 26.57
C GLY A 93 1.99 3.72 25.23
N PRO A 94 0.96 3.03 24.71
CA PRO A 94 0.31 3.37 23.45
C PRO A 94 -0.34 4.76 23.51
N PRO A 95 -0.15 5.61 22.49
CA PRO A 95 -0.94 6.83 22.35
C PRO A 95 -2.37 6.53 21.90
N ALA A 96 -3.27 7.50 22.09
CA ALA A 96 -4.53 7.50 21.35
C ALA A 96 -4.24 7.61 19.84
N PHE A 97 -4.62 6.60 19.06
CA PHE A 97 -4.32 6.51 17.64
C PHE A 97 -5.57 6.71 16.78
N ARG A 98 -5.47 7.54 15.75
CA ARG A 98 -6.49 7.70 14.72
C ARG A 98 -5.85 7.59 13.34
N LEU A 99 -6.43 6.77 12.49
CA LEU A 99 -6.09 6.68 11.07
C LEU A 99 -7.28 7.15 10.23
N THR A 100 -7.03 8.01 9.26
CA THR A 100 -8.00 8.40 8.24
C THR A 100 -7.43 8.00 6.89
N GLY A 101 -8.05 7.00 6.26
CA GLY A 101 -7.65 6.54 4.93
C GLY A 101 -8.52 7.15 3.84
N ILE A 102 -7.89 7.52 2.74
CA ILE A 102 -8.52 8.03 1.53
C ILE A 102 -8.08 7.12 0.38
N GLY A 103 -9.02 6.78 -0.50
CA GLY A 103 -8.74 6.00 -1.70
C GLY A 103 -9.77 6.27 -2.79
N PRO A 104 -9.55 5.76 -4.00
CA PRO A 104 -10.45 5.96 -5.12
C PRO A 104 -11.83 5.32 -4.84
N PRO A 105 -12.92 5.89 -5.39
CA PRO A 105 -14.22 5.24 -5.32
C PRO A 105 -14.15 3.88 -6.03
N GLN A 106 -14.69 2.85 -5.37
CA GLN A 106 -14.76 1.52 -5.97
C GLN A 106 -15.81 1.49 -7.10
N PRO A 107 -15.53 0.82 -8.23
CA PRO A 107 -16.40 0.85 -9.40
C PRO A 107 -17.70 0.08 -9.23
N ASP A 108 -17.78 -0.80 -8.23
CA ASP A 108 -18.96 -1.59 -7.85
C ASP A 108 -19.71 -0.98 -6.66
N ASN A 109 -19.36 0.25 -6.25
CA ASN A 109 -19.92 0.96 -5.10
C ASN A 109 -19.76 0.20 -3.77
N THR A 110 -18.80 -0.73 -3.69
CA THR A 110 -18.42 -1.38 -2.43
C THR A 110 -17.54 -0.48 -1.59
N ASP A 111 -17.53 -0.72 -0.28
CA ASP A 111 -16.66 -0.01 0.65
C ASP A 111 -15.48 -0.90 1.08
N ALA A 112 -14.58 -1.17 0.14
CA ALA A 112 -13.37 -1.95 0.41
C ALA A 112 -12.48 -1.28 1.47
N LEU A 113 -12.45 0.07 1.52
CA LEU A 113 -11.69 0.81 2.52
C LEU A 113 -12.25 0.62 3.93
N GLN A 114 -13.58 0.54 4.09
CA GLN A 114 -14.20 0.23 5.38
C GLN A 114 -13.77 -1.14 5.90
N GLN A 115 -13.65 -2.14 5.03
CA GLN A 115 -13.16 -3.47 5.43
C GLN A 115 -11.71 -3.43 5.90
N VAL A 116 -10.85 -2.67 5.20
CA VAL A 116 -9.45 -2.44 5.63
C VAL A 116 -9.43 -1.73 6.98
N GLY A 117 -10.26 -0.71 7.15
CA GLY A 117 -10.43 0.00 8.42
C GLY A 117 -10.84 -0.92 9.58
N TRP A 118 -11.79 -1.82 9.36
CA TRP A 118 -12.20 -2.82 10.37
C TRP A 118 -11.08 -3.80 10.72
N LYS A 119 -10.34 -4.30 9.74
CA LYS A 119 -9.20 -5.20 9.98
C LYS A 119 -8.11 -4.52 10.81
N LEU A 120 -7.80 -3.25 10.49
CA LEU A 120 -6.83 -2.46 11.25
C LEU A 120 -7.34 -2.16 12.66
N ALA A 121 -8.62 -1.82 12.83
CA ALA A 121 -9.21 -1.61 14.15
C ALA A 121 -9.14 -2.88 15.01
N GLN A 122 -9.49 -4.04 14.44
CA GLN A 122 -9.39 -5.32 15.14
C GLN A 122 -7.94 -5.65 15.55
N LEU A 123 -6.96 -5.35 14.69
CA LEU A 123 -5.54 -5.48 15.04
C LEU A 123 -5.13 -4.53 16.18
N ALA A 124 -5.75 -3.36 16.31
CA ALA A 124 -5.44 -2.44 17.41
C ALA A 124 -5.84 -3.00 18.78
N ASP A 125 -6.82 -3.90 18.81
CA ASP A 125 -7.37 -4.50 20.03
C ASP A 125 -6.64 -5.79 20.46
N THR A 126 -5.66 -6.28 19.67
CA THR A 126 -4.85 -7.47 19.98
C THR A 126 -3.53 -7.10 20.66
#